data_AF-A0A150FY48-F1
#
_entry.id   AF-A0A150FY48-F1
#
_cell.length_a   1.000
_cell.length_b   1.000
_cell.length_c   1.000
_cell.angle_alpha   90.00
_cell.angle_beta   90.00
_cell.angle_gamma   90.00
#
_symmetry.space_group_name_H-M   'P 1'
#
loop_
_entity.id
_entity.type
_entity.pdbx_description
1 polymer ?
#
loop_
_entity_poly.entity_id
_entity_poly.type
_entity_poly.pdbx_seq_one_letter_code
_entity_poly.pdbx_strand_id
1 'polypeptide(L)'
;MVLAAAGVEHLEGRRDGAREHIQALFLQPAGRQNALLLDEVVVAFIDTNVFKQRRYTAQELLTCAPSWGRPKHFKFVHANVPYLATVDFWEGPDVDFVVVRLPNNGFAYVHREEEEFVRHRSDGRVELDGTLVMEFFPGLARVIRDTFTNTVFYYNYTDQRFDVQLFTDDADAVGLMLTFERGYPYVDDQSQRLPLRRR
;
A
#
# COMPACT_ATOMS: atom_id res chain seq x y z
N MET A 1 -9.01 6.35 44.76
CA MET A 1 -8.43 5.57 43.65
C MET A 1 -8.55 6.43 42.39
N VAL A 2 -7.61 7.35 42.18
CA VAL A 2 -7.62 8.30 41.04
C VAL A 2 -6.16 8.51 40.67
N LEU A 3 -5.71 7.89 39.57
CA LEU A 3 -4.44 8.16 38.87
C LEU A 3 -4.38 7.23 37.64
N ALA A 4 -5.18 7.54 36.61
CA ALA A 4 -5.07 6.92 35.28
C ALA A 4 -5.56 7.81 34.11
N ALA A 5 -5.85 9.09 34.35
CA ALA A 5 -6.37 9.98 33.30
C ALA A 5 -5.27 10.78 32.57
N ALA A 6 -4.23 11.24 33.29
CA ALA A 6 -3.21 12.13 32.73
C ALA A 6 -2.27 11.48 31.68
N GLY A 7 -2.17 10.15 31.65
CA GLY A 7 -1.37 9.43 30.66
C GLY A 7 -2.09 9.19 29.33
N VAL A 8 -3.42 9.13 29.35
CA VAL A 8 -4.24 8.83 28.15
C VAL A 8 -4.42 10.07 27.30
N GLU A 9 -4.76 11.22 27.90
CA GLU A 9 -4.91 12.49 27.18
C GLU A 9 -3.59 12.94 26.52
N HIS A 10 -2.45 12.70 27.18
CA HIS A 10 -1.15 13.07 26.62
C HIS A 10 -0.71 12.14 25.48
N LEU A 11 -1.19 10.88 25.46
CA LEU A 11 -0.99 9.95 24.36
C LEU A 11 -1.95 10.22 23.20
N GLU A 12 -3.20 10.60 23.48
CA GLU A 12 -4.19 10.99 22.46
C GLU A 12 -3.77 12.28 21.74
N GLY A 13 -3.46 13.36 22.46
CA GLY A 13 -3.00 14.60 21.83
C GLY A 13 -1.67 14.48 21.05
N ARG A 14 -0.86 13.43 21.30
CA ARG A 14 0.36 13.13 20.54
C ARG A 14 0.12 12.20 19.35
N ARG A 15 -0.89 11.31 19.43
CA ARG A 15 -1.36 10.51 18.28
C ARG A 15 -1.88 11.42 17.18
N ASP A 16 -2.59 12.46 17.57
CA ASP A 16 -3.11 13.48 16.67
C ASP A 16 -1.96 14.23 15.98
N GLY A 17 -0.91 14.64 16.71
CA GLY A 17 0.22 15.36 16.11
C GLY A 17 1.01 14.59 15.03
N ALA A 18 1.27 13.29 15.21
CA ALA A 18 1.95 12.49 14.19
C ALA A 18 1.07 12.26 12.96
N ARG A 19 -0.21 11.97 13.18
CA ARG A 19 -1.21 11.86 12.10
C ARG A 19 -1.32 13.19 11.35
N GLU A 20 -1.52 14.29 12.06
CA GLU A 20 -1.61 15.65 11.49
C GLU A 20 -0.37 16.01 10.67
N HIS A 21 0.83 15.70 11.17
CA HIS A 21 2.07 15.94 10.44
C HIS A 21 2.12 15.17 9.11
N ILE A 22 1.82 13.87 9.12
CA ILE A 22 1.81 13.06 7.89
C ILE A 22 0.72 13.54 6.93
N GLN A 23 -0.46 13.88 7.45
CA GLN A 23 -1.57 14.39 6.64
C GLN A 23 -1.27 15.76 6.03
N ALA A 24 -0.55 16.62 6.74
CA ALA A 24 -0.11 17.91 6.21
C ALA A 24 0.76 17.74 4.96
N LEU A 25 1.50 16.63 4.82
CA LEU A 25 2.28 16.35 3.62
C LEU A 25 1.38 16.16 2.39
N PHE A 26 0.26 15.45 2.52
CA PHE A 26 -0.71 15.29 1.42
C PHE A 26 -1.31 16.62 0.98
N LEU A 27 -1.43 17.58 1.91
CA LEU A 27 -1.94 18.93 1.64
C LEU A 27 -0.91 19.83 0.95
N GLN A 28 0.39 19.55 1.08
CA GLN A 28 1.44 20.31 0.41
C GLN A 28 1.47 20.00 -1.09
N PRO A 29 1.82 20.97 -1.98
CA PRO A 29 1.85 20.74 -3.43
C PRO A 29 2.68 19.51 -3.85
N ALA A 30 3.85 19.30 -3.24
CA ALA A 30 4.70 18.16 -3.54
C ALA A 30 4.10 16.82 -3.08
N GLY A 31 3.55 16.76 -1.86
CA GLY A 31 2.92 15.53 -1.37
C GLY A 31 1.61 15.20 -2.10
N ARG A 32 0.84 16.21 -2.50
CA ARG A 32 -0.31 16.04 -3.40
C ARG A 32 0.08 15.41 -4.72
N GLN A 33 1.12 15.93 -5.37
CA GLN A 33 1.64 15.37 -6.61
C GLN A 33 2.10 13.92 -6.41
N ASN A 34 2.77 13.63 -5.29
CA ASN A 34 3.21 12.27 -4.97
C ASN A 34 2.03 11.32 -4.77
N ALA A 35 0.98 11.74 -4.06
CA ALA A 35 -0.22 10.93 -3.85
C ALA A 35 -0.93 10.60 -5.18
N LEU A 36 -1.04 11.58 -6.08
CA LEU A 36 -1.57 11.36 -7.44
C LEU A 36 -0.72 10.36 -8.23
N LEU A 37 0.62 10.41 -8.11
CA LEU A 37 1.50 9.42 -8.73
C LEU A 37 1.29 8.02 -8.14
N LEU A 38 1.08 7.90 -6.82
CA LEU A 38 0.75 6.61 -6.20
C LEU A 38 -0.58 6.07 -6.74
N ASP A 39 -1.59 6.92 -6.87
CA ASP A 39 -2.89 6.58 -7.45
C ASP A 39 -2.76 6.08 -8.91
N GLU A 40 -1.97 6.78 -9.73
CA GLU A 40 -1.67 6.36 -11.11
C GLU A 40 -0.99 4.98 -11.17
N VAL A 41 -0.07 4.69 -10.22
CA VAL A 41 0.60 3.38 -10.12
C VAL A 41 -0.40 2.27 -9.78
N VAL A 42 -1.37 2.52 -8.90
CA VAL A 42 -2.45 1.54 -8.61
C VAL A 42 -3.23 1.24 -9.87
N VAL A 43 -3.71 2.28 -10.55
CA VAL A 43 -4.51 2.13 -11.77
C VAL A 43 -3.73 1.36 -12.83
N ALA A 44 -2.45 1.72 -13.03
CA ALA A 44 -1.56 1.04 -13.96
C ALA A 44 -1.39 -0.44 -13.64
N PHE A 45 -1.19 -0.80 -12.36
CA PHE A 45 -1.11 -2.20 -11.95
C PHE A 45 -2.41 -2.94 -12.27
N ILE A 46 -3.56 -2.40 -11.88
CA ILE A 46 -4.87 -3.03 -12.11
C ILE A 46 -5.13 -3.23 -13.61
N ASP A 47 -4.80 -2.24 -14.42
CA ASP A 47 -5.09 -2.27 -15.85
C ASP A 47 -4.14 -3.19 -16.64
N THR A 48 -2.88 -3.30 -16.21
CA THR A 48 -1.80 -3.87 -17.04
C THR A 48 -1.01 -5.01 -16.40
N ASN A 49 -1.36 -5.46 -15.19
CA ASN A 49 -0.61 -6.55 -14.55
C ASN A 49 -0.62 -7.82 -15.42
N VAL A 50 0.51 -8.53 -15.46
CA VAL A 50 0.68 -9.78 -16.19
C VAL A 50 1.51 -10.74 -15.37
N PHE A 51 0.95 -11.93 -15.16
CA PHE A 51 1.65 -13.09 -14.62
C PHE A 51 1.40 -14.30 -15.52
N LYS A 52 2.47 -14.98 -15.92
CA LYS A 52 2.40 -16.11 -16.87
C LYS A 52 1.57 -15.80 -18.14
N GLN A 53 1.84 -14.64 -18.76
CA GLN A 53 1.17 -14.19 -20.00
C GLN A 53 -0.34 -13.91 -19.88
N ARG A 54 -0.87 -13.80 -18.66
CA ARG A 54 -2.27 -13.47 -18.40
C ARG A 54 -2.39 -12.29 -17.44
N ARG A 55 -3.38 -11.43 -17.70
CA ARG A 55 -3.80 -10.37 -16.78
C ARG A 55 -4.76 -10.90 -15.72
N TYR A 56 -4.62 -10.40 -14.49
CA TYR A 56 -5.50 -10.72 -13.37
C TYR A 56 -6.25 -9.47 -12.92
N THR A 57 -7.56 -9.60 -12.76
CA THR A 57 -8.42 -8.61 -12.10
C THR A 57 -8.21 -8.67 -10.58
N ALA A 58 -8.63 -7.61 -9.86
CA ALA A 58 -8.59 -7.62 -8.39
C ALA A 58 -9.32 -8.84 -7.80
N GLN A 59 -10.51 -9.16 -8.31
CA GLN A 59 -11.29 -10.33 -7.87
C GLN A 59 -10.54 -11.65 -8.09
N GLU A 60 -9.87 -11.81 -9.25
CA GLU A 60 -9.08 -13.01 -9.52
C GLU A 60 -7.86 -13.09 -8.60
N LEU A 61 -7.23 -11.97 -8.26
CA LEU A 61 -6.15 -11.94 -7.26
C LEU A 61 -6.67 -12.41 -5.89
N LEU A 62 -7.79 -11.85 -5.42
CA LEU A 62 -8.44 -12.25 -4.16
C LEU A 62 -8.75 -13.75 -4.11
N THR A 63 -9.20 -14.32 -5.23
CA THR A 63 -9.60 -15.73 -5.31
C THR A 63 -8.40 -16.68 -5.47
N CYS A 64 -7.39 -16.28 -6.25
CA CYS A 64 -6.29 -17.17 -6.65
C CYS A 64 -5.09 -17.10 -5.71
N ALA A 65 -4.75 -15.90 -5.21
CA ALA A 65 -3.54 -15.68 -4.43
C ALA A 65 -3.42 -16.55 -3.17
N PRO A 66 -4.50 -16.82 -2.40
CA PRO A 66 -4.43 -17.71 -1.24
C PRO A 66 -3.89 -19.12 -1.58
N SER A 67 -4.17 -19.61 -2.79
CA SER A 67 -3.75 -20.96 -3.23
C SER A 67 -2.30 -21.04 -3.74
N TRP A 68 -1.59 -19.91 -3.88
CA TRP A 68 -0.29 -19.88 -4.56
C TRP A 68 0.89 -20.39 -3.74
N GLY A 69 0.73 -20.47 -2.41
CA GLY A 69 1.70 -20.99 -1.44
C GLY A 69 3.04 -20.25 -1.37
N ARG A 70 3.23 -19.18 -2.14
CA ARG A 70 4.41 -18.29 -2.12
C ARG A 70 4.12 -17.01 -2.93
N PRO A 71 4.83 -15.91 -2.65
CA PRO A 71 4.72 -14.68 -3.43
C PRO A 71 4.92 -14.91 -4.93
N LYS A 72 4.23 -14.10 -5.74
CA LYS A 72 4.30 -14.08 -7.20
C LYS A 72 4.67 -12.69 -7.68
N HIS A 73 5.46 -12.64 -8.76
CA HIS A 73 5.88 -11.39 -9.35
C HIS A 73 5.07 -11.09 -10.61
N PHE A 74 4.43 -9.94 -10.63
CA PHE A 74 3.59 -9.46 -11.71
C PHE A 74 4.30 -8.33 -12.44
N LYS A 75 4.41 -8.43 -13.76
CA LYS A 75 4.86 -7.32 -14.60
C LYS A 75 3.69 -6.36 -14.79
N PHE A 76 3.91 -5.06 -14.72
CA PHE A 76 2.90 -4.06 -15.10
C PHE A 76 3.59 -2.85 -15.74
N VAL A 77 2.85 -1.97 -16.40
CA VAL A 77 3.38 -0.82 -17.13
C VAL A 77 2.76 0.46 -16.59
N HIS A 78 3.61 1.38 -16.14
CA HIS A 78 3.21 2.72 -15.72
C HIS A 78 4.05 3.75 -16.50
N ALA A 79 3.40 4.73 -17.13
CA ALA A 79 4.06 5.73 -17.97
C ALA A 79 5.01 5.14 -19.04
N ASN A 80 4.62 4.02 -19.67
CA ASN A 80 5.43 3.24 -20.64
C ASN A 80 6.72 2.62 -20.07
N VAL A 81 6.90 2.64 -18.75
CA VAL A 81 8.01 1.99 -18.07
C VAL A 81 7.52 0.67 -17.45
N PRO A 82 8.21 -0.46 -17.68
CA PRO A 82 7.86 -1.73 -17.05
C PRO A 82 8.29 -1.74 -15.57
N TYR A 83 7.40 -2.26 -14.73
CA TYR A 83 7.61 -2.44 -13.29
C TYR A 83 7.31 -3.88 -12.89
N LEU A 84 7.77 -4.24 -11.69
CA LEU A 84 7.47 -5.50 -11.03
C LEU A 84 6.72 -5.21 -9.73
N ALA A 85 5.57 -5.84 -9.57
CA ALA A 85 4.83 -5.89 -8.30
C ALA A 85 4.99 -7.28 -7.69
N THR A 86 4.98 -7.35 -6.36
CA THR A 86 4.90 -8.64 -5.65
C THR A 86 3.48 -8.81 -5.14
N VAL A 87 2.84 -9.92 -5.48
CA VAL A 87 1.55 -10.30 -4.94
C VAL A 87 1.73 -11.52 -4.04
N ASP A 88 1.26 -11.42 -2.81
CA ASP A 88 1.40 -12.43 -1.78
C ASP A 88 0.07 -12.62 -1.03
N PHE A 89 -0.04 -13.69 -0.26
CA PHE A 89 -1.14 -13.91 0.66
C PHE A 89 -0.62 -13.88 2.09
N TRP A 90 -1.23 -13.04 2.93
CA TRP A 90 -0.88 -12.88 4.32
C TRP A 90 -2.06 -13.28 5.20
N GLU A 91 -1.86 -14.32 6.00
CA GLU A 91 -2.80 -14.75 7.02
C GLU A 91 -2.70 -13.80 8.23
N GLY A 92 -3.75 -13.02 8.44
CA GLY A 92 -3.81 -12.01 9.48
C GLY A 92 -4.46 -12.55 10.76
N PRO A 93 -4.31 -11.85 11.90
CA PRO A 93 -4.97 -12.26 13.14
C PRO A 93 -6.49 -12.09 13.08
N ASP A 94 -6.97 -11.08 12.35
CA ASP A 94 -8.39 -10.72 12.26
C ASP A 94 -8.96 -10.88 10.85
N VAL A 95 -8.16 -10.55 9.83
CA VAL A 95 -8.54 -10.58 8.41
C VAL A 95 -7.33 -11.03 7.61
N ASP A 96 -7.57 -11.95 6.67
CA ASP A 96 -6.57 -12.36 5.69
C ASP A 96 -6.49 -11.36 4.54
N PHE A 97 -5.28 -11.14 4.02
CA PHE A 97 -5.08 -10.18 2.94
C PHE A 97 -4.34 -10.80 1.75
N VAL A 98 -4.82 -10.48 0.56
CA VAL A 98 -3.92 -10.44 -0.61
C VAL A 98 -3.13 -9.15 -0.55
N VAL A 99 -1.81 -9.26 -0.48
CA VAL A 99 -0.90 -8.12 -0.38
C VAL A 99 -0.28 -7.85 -1.74
N VAL A 100 -0.51 -6.67 -2.31
CA VAL A 100 0.13 -6.18 -3.52
C VAL A 100 1.17 -5.14 -3.14
N ARG A 101 2.44 -5.51 -3.22
CA ARG A 101 3.58 -4.61 -3.02
C ARG A 101 3.93 -3.91 -4.33
N LEU A 102 3.78 -2.60 -4.33
CA LEU A 102 4.03 -1.70 -5.45
C LEU A 102 5.28 -0.86 -5.18
N PRO A 103 6.18 -0.70 -6.16
CA PRO A 103 7.35 0.14 -6.01
C PRO A 103 6.96 1.62 -5.93
N ASN A 104 7.62 2.34 -5.01
CA ASN A 104 7.45 3.78 -4.79
C ASN A 104 8.82 4.48 -4.78
N ASN A 105 9.05 5.26 -5.83
CA ASN A 105 10.28 6.04 -6.03
C ASN A 105 10.13 7.54 -5.75
N GLY A 106 8.94 7.99 -5.34
CA GLY A 106 8.60 9.41 -5.42
C GLY A 106 7.88 9.98 -4.21
N PHE A 107 7.24 9.15 -3.36
CA PHE A 107 6.71 9.68 -2.11
C PHE A 107 7.90 10.07 -1.23
N ALA A 108 8.21 11.37 -1.26
CA ALA A 108 9.27 11.97 -0.46
C ALA A 108 8.99 11.60 0.99
N TYR A 109 9.74 10.60 1.45
CA TYR A 109 9.70 10.13 2.81
C TYR A 109 9.97 11.34 3.70
N VAL A 110 9.21 11.47 4.79
CA VAL A 110 9.55 12.45 5.82
C VAL A 110 11.00 12.21 6.16
N HIS A 111 11.85 13.19 5.83
CA HIS A 111 13.25 13.12 6.17
C HIS A 111 13.28 12.91 7.68
N ARG A 112 14.08 11.93 8.09
CA ARG A 112 14.34 11.58 9.48
C ARG A 112 15.16 12.70 10.12
N GLU A 113 14.68 13.95 10.06
CA GLU A 113 15.14 15.00 10.94
C GLU A 113 14.60 14.67 12.33
N GLU A 114 15.49 14.78 13.30
CA GLU A 114 15.41 14.25 14.65
C GLU A 114 14.37 14.97 15.51
N GLU A 115 13.10 14.93 15.13
CA GLU A 115 12.01 15.06 16.08
C GLU A 115 11.56 13.66 16.47
N GLU A 116 11.58 13.38 17.77
CA GLU A 116 11.08 12.15 18.35
C GLU A 116 9.60 11.94 17.99
N PHE A 117 9.32 11.43 16.80
CA PHE A 117 8.04 10.83 16.47
C PHE A 117 7.93 9.58 17.35
N VAL A 118 7.41 9.78 18.57
CA VAL A 118 7.31 8.75 19.59
C VAL A 118 6.50 7.58 19.04
N ARG A 119 7.11 6.41 19.17
CA ARG A 119 6.80 5.18 18.47
C ARG A 119 5.32 4.79 18.61
N HIS A 120 4.57 4.90 17.52
CA HIS A 120 3.18 4.43 17.45
C HIS A 120 3.17 2.91 17.34
N ARG A 121 2.65 2.22 18.38
CA ARG A 121 2.75 0.76 18.56
C ARG A 121 4.23 0.30 18.44
N SER A 122 4.55 -0.92 18.81
CA SER A 122 5.94 -1.41 18.70
C SER A 122 6.42 -1.54 17.23
N ASP A 123 5.56 -1.29 16.24
CA ASP A 123 5.80 -1.53 14.80
C ASP A 123 5.87 -0.27 13.92
N GLY A 124 5.50 0.91 14.45
CA GLY A 124 5.69 2.19 13.79
C GLY A 124 4.69 2.59 12.72
N ARG A 125 3.47 2.05 12.77
CA ARG A 125 2.37 2.40 11.85
C ARG A 125 1.50 3.51 12.40
N VAL A 126 1.17 4.54 11.64
CA VAL A 126 0.21 5.60 12.00
C VAL A 126 -1.00 5.50 11.08
N GLU A 127 -2.20 5.42 11.64
CA GLU A 127 -3.45 5.47 10.87
C GLU A 127 -3.75 6.91 10.45
N LEU A 128 -4.20 7.09 9.20
CA LEU A 128 -4.50 8.40 8.62
C LEU A 128 -6.02 8.57 8.47
N ASP A 129 -6.49 9.82 8.37
CA ASP A 129 -7.90 10.07 8.03
C ASP A 129 -8.19 9.57 6.61
N GLY A 130 -8.95 8.47 6.53
CA GLY A 130 -9.27 7.87 5.24
C GLY A 130 -10.13 8.77 4.35
N THR A 131 -10.96 9.64 4.93
CA THR A 131 -11.80 10.57 4.15
C THR A 131 -10.91 11.59 3.44
N LEU A 132 -10.00 12.22 4.20
CA LEU A 132 -9.07 13.20 3.63
C LEU A 132 -8.13 12.54 2.62
N VAL A 133 -7.53 11.39 2.97
CA VAL A 133 -6.54 10.75 2.10
C VAL A 133 -7.19 10.26 0.80
N MET A 134 -8.41 9.73 0.83
CA MET A 134 -9.10 9.25 -0.36
C MET A 134 -9.34 10.35 -1.42
N GLU A 135 -9.39 11.63 -1.04
CA GLU A 135 -9.47 12.75 -2.00
C GLU A 135 -8.29 12.78 -2.99
N PHE A 136 -7.15 12.21 -2.58
CA PHE A 136 -5.93 12.14 -3.39
C PHE A 136 -5.80 10.84 -4.19
N PHE A 137 -6.73 9.90 -4.03
CA PHE A 137 -6.73 8.59 -4.70
C PHE A 137 -8.01 8.34 -5.53
N PRO A 138 -8.35 9.22 -6.51
CA PRO A 138 -9.56 9.07 -7.31
C PRO A 138 -9.57 7.81 -8.19
N GLY A 139 -8.40 7.38 -8.67
CA GLY A 139 -8.22 6.16 -9.44
C GLY A 139 -8.48 4.90 -8.61
N LEU A 140 -7.93 4.84 -7.40
CA LEU A 140 -8.22 3.80 -6.42
C LEU A 140 -9.71 3.78 -6.12
N ALA A 141 -10.32 4.92 -5.77
CA ALA A 141 -11.75 5.02 -5.47
C ALA A 141 -12.62 4.46 -6.60
N ARG A 142 -12.24 4.69 -7.86
CA ARG A 142 -12.91 4.12 -9.03
C ARG A 142 -12.75 2.60 -9.12
N VAL A 143 -11.56 2.07 -8.82
CA VAL A 143 -11.27 0.63 -8.90
C VAL A 143 -11.98 -0.16 -7.79
N ILE A 144 -12.08 0.41 -6.59
CA ILE A 144 -12.52 -0.34 -5.40
C ILE A 144 -14.03 -0.25 -5.13
N ARG A 145 -14.73 0.74 -5.72
CA ARG A 145 -16.12 1.09 -5.39
C ARG A 145 -17.08 -0.09 -5.37
N ASP A 146 -16.92 -1.04 -6.30
CA ASP A 146 -17.87 -2.14 -6.47
C ASP A 146 -17.48 -3.40 -5.69
N THR A 147 -16.33 -3.40 -5.01
CA THR A 147 -15.76 -4.60 -4.37
C THR A 147 -15.51 -4.39 -2.88
N PHE A 148 -15.03 -3.23 -2.47
CA PHE A 148 -14.62 -2.95 -1.10
C PHE A 148 -15.50 -1.87 -0.49
N THR A 149 -15.83 -2.04 0.79
CA THR A 149 -16.76 -1.19 1.52
C THR A 149 -16.09 -0.31 2.55
N ASN A 150 -14.89 -0.71 3.01
CA ASN A 150 -14.08 0.09 3.91
C ASN A 150 -12.63 0.17 3.43
N THR A 151 -12.00 1.32 3.64
CA THR A 151 -10.60 1.58 3.31
C THR A 151 -9.92 2.25 4.48
N VAL A 152 -8.79 1.68 4.92
CA VAL A 152 -7.97 2.24 5.99
C VAL A 152 -6.57 2.49 5.47
N PHE A 153 -6.05 3.69 5.73
CA PHE A 153 -4.73 4.12 5.29
C PHE A 153 -3.77 4.17 6.47
N TYR A 154 -2.59 3.60 6.29
CA TYR A 154 -1.51 3.67 7.26
C TYR A 154 -0.22 4.18 6.64
N TYR A 155 0.53 4.94 7.42
CA TYR A 155 1.92 5.26 7.13
C TYR A 155 2.84 4.58 8.15
N ASN A 156 3.77 3.76 7.71
CA ASN A 156 4.81 3.20 8.55
C ASN A 156 6.08 4.07 8.44
N TYR A 157 6.47 4.74 9.53
CA TYR A 157 7.65 5.61 9.53
C TYR A 157 8.97 4.82 9.61
N THR A 158 8.95 3.63 10.20
CA THR A 158 10.12 2.75 10.32
C THR A 158 10.51 2.19 8.96
N ASP A 159 9.53 1.62 8.27
CA ASP A 159 9.71 1.00 6.96
C ASP A 159 9.57 2.00 5.82
N GLN A 160 9.18 3.24 6.13
CA GLN A 160 8.91 4.28 5.14
C GLN A 160 7.95 3.77 4.07
N ARG A 161 6.79 3.31 4.52
CA ARG A 161 5.84 2.53 3.72
C ARG A 161 4.44 3.09 3.85
N PHE A 162 3.72 3.17 2.75
CA PHE A 162 2.30 3.54 2.76
C PHE A 162 1.47 2.30 2.49
N ASP A 163 0.59 1.96 3.42
CA ASP A 163 -0.27 0.79 3.35
C ASP A 163 -1.72 1.25 3.19
N VAL A 164 -2.45 0.62 2.28
CA VAL A 164 -3.89 0.81 2.08
C VAL A 164 -4.56 -0.54 2.27
N GLN A 165 -5.38 -0.67 3.30
CA GLN A 165 -6.15 -1.87 3.57
C GLN A 165 -7.58 -1.67 3.10
N LEU A 166 -8.05 -2.59 2.27
CA LEU A 166 -9.36 -2.58 1.64
C LEU A 166 -10.13 -3.80 2.15
N PHE A 167 -11.30 -3.55 2.71
CA PHE A 167 -12.14 -4.56 3.35
C PHE A 167 -13.47 -4.68 2.62
N THR A 168 -14.07 -5.85 2.73
CA THR A 168 -15.43 -6.15 2.29
C THR A 168 -16.39 -6.14 3.47
N ASP A 169 -17.71 -6.09 3.22
CA ASP A 169 -18.72 -6.24 4.28
C ASP A 169 -18.80 -7.65 4.85
N ASP A 170 -18.32 -8.64 4.09
CA ASP A 170 -18.19 -10.02 4.55
C ASP A 170 -16.95 -10.15 5.45
N ALA A 171 -17.17 -10.51 6.71
CA ALA A 171 -16.13 -10.64 7.73
C ALA A 171 -15.20 -11.82 7.48
N ASP A 172 -15.65 -12.83 6.73
CA ASP A 172 -14.85 -14.02 6.40
C ASP A 172 -14.13 -13.86 5.04
N ALA A 173 -14.37 -12.75 4.33
CA ALA A 173 -13.78 -12.52 3.03
C ALA A 173 -12.36 -11.93 3.13
N VAL A 174 -11.53 -12.36 2.19
CA VAL A 174 -10.13 -11.91 2.07
C VAL A 174 -10.10 -10.45 1.63
N GLY A 175 -9.39 -9.61 2.38
CA GLY A 175 -9.15 -8.22 2.05
C GLY A 175 -8.05 -8.03 0.99
N LEU A 176 -7.92 -6.81 0.48
CA LEU A 176 -6.80 -6.39 -0.37
C LEU A 176 -5.95 -5.38 0.37
N MET A 177 -4.65 -5.60 0.43
CA MET A 177 -3.69 -4.65 0.98
C MET A 177 -2.77 -4.16 -0.13
N LEU A 178 -2.81 -2.86 -0.43
CA LEU A 178 -1.85 -2.21 -1.31
C LEU A 178 -0.73 -1.64 -0.46
N THR A 179 0.51 -2.02 -0.76
CA THR A 179 1.68 -1.58 -0.01
C THR A 179 2.64 -0.89 -0.95
N PHE A 180 2.89 0.40 -0.72
CA PHE A 180 3.87 1.17 -1.46
C PHE A 180 5.18 1.21 -0.68
N GLU A 181 6.21 0.57 -1.21
CA GLU A 181 7.52 0.44 -0.59
C GLU A 181 8.63 0.96 -1.50
N ARG A 182 9.78 1.30 -0.92
CA ARG A 182 10.97 1.70 -1.68
C ARG A 182 11.34 0.63 -2.70
N GLY A 183 11.38 1.00 -3.99
CA GLY A 183 11.76 0.07 -5.05
C GLY A 183 11.85 0.75 -6.42
N TYR A 184 12.76 0.27 -7.27
CA TYR A 184 12.99 0.82 -8.60
C TYR A 184 12.18 0.11 -9.69
N PRO A 185 11.82 0.78 -10.81
CA PRO A 185 11.35 0.10 -12.01
C PRO A 185 12.33 -1.01 -12.37
N TYR A 186 11.79 -2.20 -12.53
CA TYR A 186 12.59 -3.34 -12.90
C TYR A 186 12.74 -3.35 -14.42
N VAL A 187 13.89 -2.84 -14.88
CA VAL A 187 14.31 -2.90 -16.30
C VAL A 187 14.98 -4.24 -16.52
N ASP A 188 14.21 -5.25 -16.92
CA ASP A 188 14.73 -6.60 -16.99
C ASP A 188 15.20 -7.01 -18.39
N ASP A 189 16.49 -6.83 -18.65
CA ASP A 189 17.19 -7.50 -19.74
C ASP A 189 17.47 -8.99 -19.44
N GLN A 190 17.27 -9.47 -18.20
CA GLN A 190 17.67 -10.81 -17.75
C GLN A 190 16.52 -11.84 -17.60
N SER A 191 15.25 -11.46 -17.37
CA SER A 191 14.11 -12.41 -17.49
C SER A 191 13.69 -12.70 -18.92
N GLN A 192 14.30 -12.04 -19.91
CA GLN A 192 14.18 -12.41 -21.32
C GLN A 192 15.15 -13.52 -21.74
N ARG A 193 15.81 -14.24 -20.82
CA ARG A 193 16.51 -15.46 -21.18
C ARG A 193 15.50 -16.49 -21.66
N LEU A 194 15.30 -16.51 -22.99
CA LEU A 194 14.72 -17.63 -23.72
C LEU A 194 15.36 -18.92 -23.19
N PRO A 195 14.58 -20.00 -23.00
CA PRO A 195 15.15 -21.26 -22.55
C PRO A 195 16.33 -21.61 -23.45
N LEU A 196 17.49 -21.86 -22.86
CA LEU A 196 18.69 -22.30 -23.58
C LEU A 196 18.27 -23.46 -24.47
N ARG A 197 18.24 -23.24 -25.79
CA ARG A 197 18.03 -24.32 -26.74
C ARG A 197 19.17 -25.31 -26.51
N ARG A 198 18.84 -26.48 -25.97
CA ARG A 198 19.78 -27.60 -25.88
C ARG A 198 20.21 -27.91 -27.32
N ARG A 199 21.50 -27.76 -27.60
CA ARG A 199 22.15 -28.31 -28.79
C ARG A 199 22.44 -29.78 -28.53
#